data_AF-M1WNH8-F1
#
_entry.id   AF-M1WNH8-F1
#
_cell.length_a   1.000
_cell.length_b   1.000
_cell.length_c   1.000
_cell.angle_alpha   90.00
_cell.angle_beta   90.00
_cell.angle_gamma   90.00
#
_symmetry.space_group_name_H-M   'P 1'
#
loop_
_entity.id
_entity.type
_entity.pdbx_description
1 polymer ?
#
loop_
_entity_poly.entity_id
_entity_poly.type
_entity_poly.pdbx_seq_one_letter_code
_entity_poly.pdbx_strand_id
1 'polypeptide(L)'
;MSESYLEKALLKLARQINAYDEASLMSLWDKYAEKVANFEPTKRWEESVLIFNLIQSTRMKNQLFNYNWAQSRMPNDPPMGLDLAALTAPEPTLGSADDREDCEESSNGCQSDAPVSKQDRRGKLLTLTPKNRK
;
A
#
# COMPACT_ATOMS: atom_id res chain seq x y z
N MET A 1 -6.67 -30.66 28.28
CA MET A 1 -5.87 -29.61 28.92
C MET A 1 -4.56 -29.28 28.17
N SER A 2 -3.97 -30.21 27.41
CA SER A 2 -2.75 -29.98 26.60
C SER A 2 -2.97 -29.16 25.32
N GLU A 3 -4.14 -29.23 24.71
CA GLU A 3 -4.46 -28.56 23.44
C GLU A 3 -4.29 -27.03 23.53
N SER A 4 -4.76 -26.41 24.62
CA SER A 4 -4.66 -24.95 24.77
C SER A 4 -3.23 -24.44 24.99
N TYR A 5 -2.31 -25.28 25.48
CA TYR A 5 -0.90 -24.89 25.64
C TYR A 5 -0.17 -24.91 24.30
N LEU A 6 -0.36 -25.97 23.51
CA LEU A 6 0.24 -26.12 22.19
C LEU A 6 -0.29 -25.05 21.24
N GLU A 7 -1.60 -24.78 21.26
CA GLU A 7 -2.20 -23.70 20.49
C GLU A 7 -1.61 -22.34 20.86
N LYS A 8 -1.46 -22.03 22.16
CA LYS A 8 -0.79 -20.80 22.61
C LYS A 8 0.66 -20.70 22.13
N ALA A 9 1.39 -21.81 22.08
CA ALA A 9 2.75 -21.84 21.56
C ALA A 9 2.78 -21.55 20.05
N LEU A 10 1.91 -22.20 19.28
CA LEU A 10 1.76 -21.95 17.84
C LEU A 10 1.34 -20.51 17.54
N LEU A 11 0.42 -19.94 18.33
CA LEU A 11 0.02 -18.54 18.20
C LEU A 11 1.18 -17.57 18.48
N LYS A 12 2.02 -17.86 19.48
CA LYS A 12 3.23 -17.06 19.74
C LYS A 12 4.19 -17.12 18.57
N LEU A 13 4.44 -18.31 18.02
CA LEU A 13 5.26 -18.47 16.82
C LEU A 13 4.66 -17.68 15.65
N ALA A 14 3.38 -17.86 15.35
CA ALA A 14 2.72 -17.14 14.25
C ALA A 14 2.88 -15.62 14.36
N ARG A 15 2.75 -15.05 15.57
CA ARG A 15 2.99 -13.63 15.82
C ARG A 15 4.44 -13.22 15.59
N GLN A 16 5.39 -14.02 16.07
CA GLN A 16 6.82 -13.78 15.85
C GLN A 16 7.16 -13.81 14.36
N ILE A 17 6.66 -14.80 13.61
CA ILE A 17 6.91 -14.91 12.17
C ILE A 17 6.28 -13.75 11.40
N ASN A 18 5.07 -13.34 11.74
CA ASN A 18 4.39 -12.24 11.08
C ASN A 18 5.03 -10.87 11.36
N ALA A 19 5.96 -10.78 12.33
CA ALA A 19 6.74 -9.57 12.58
C ALA A 19 7.95 -9.44 11.64
N TYR A 20 8.39 -10.53 11.00
CA TYR A 20 9.44 -10.49 9.97
C TYR A 20 8.84 -10.11 8.61
N ASP A 21 9.60 -9.35 7.82
CA ASP A 21 9.24 -8.99 6.46
C ASP A 21 9.51 -10.13 5.47
N GLU A 22 8.72 -10.19 4.41
CA GLU A 22 8.81 -11.25 3.39
C GLU A 22 10.18 -11.25 2.70
N ALA A 23 10.76 -10.08 2.46
CA ALA A 23 12.06 -9.96 1.80
C ALA A 23 13.17 -10.65 2.59
N SER A 24 13.20 -10.49 3.91
CA SER A 24 14.16 -11.18 4.78
C SER A 24 13.93 -12.69 4.79
N LEU A 25 12.69 -13.16 4.78
CA LEU A 25 12.38 -14.60 4.74
C LEU A 25 12.74 -15.24 3.39
N MET A 26 12.62 -14.50 2.29
CA MET A 26 13.00 -14.97 0.96
C MET A 26 14.51 -15.22 0.85
N SER A 27 15.34 -14.45 1.55
CA SER A 27 16.80 -14.69 1.58
C SER A 27 17.19 -16.06 2.17
N LEU A 28 16.34 -16.61 3.05
CA LEU A 28 16.54 -17.92 3.66
C LEU A 28 15.92 -19.05 2.82
N TRP A 29 15.02 -18.72 1.88
CA TRP A 29 14.26 -19.70 1.13
C TRP A 29 15.17 -20.66 0.35
N ASP A 30 16.11 -20.13 -0.43
CA ASP A 30 17.01 -20.94 -1.28
C ASP A 30 17.81 -21.95 -0.43
N LYS A 31 18.32 -21.47 0.72
CA LYS A 31 19.11 -22.29 1.66
C LYS A 31 18.31 -23.46 2.22
N TYR A 32 17.05 -23.23 2.61
CA TYR A 32 16.22 -24.29 3.17
C TYR A 32 15.59 -25.17 2.09
N ALA A 33 15.32 -24.64 0.90
CA ALA A 33 14.87 -25.42 -0.25
C ALA A 33 15.89 -26.51 -0.62
N GLU A 34 17.17 -26.15 -0.71
CA GLU A 34 18.26 -27.10 -1.01
C GLU A 34 18.40 -28.17 0.08
N LYS A 35 18.32 -27.77 1.36
CA LYS A 35 18.38 -28.70 2.50
C LYS A 35 17.21 -29.68 2.54
N VAL A 36 16.02 -29.24 2.16
CA VAL A 36 14.82 -30.10 2.14
C VAL A 36 14.85 -31.04 0.94
N ALA A 37 15.38 -30.59 -0.21
CA ALA A 37 15.52 -31.41 -1.41
C ALA A 37 16.43 -32.63 -1.19
N ASN A 38 17.48 -32.48 -0.38
CA ASN A 38 18.37 -33.58 0.00
C ASN A 38 17.85 -34.27 1.27
N PHE A 39 17.07 -35.34 1.11
CA PHE A 39 16.53 -36.08 2.24
C PHE A 39 17.62 -36.71 3.11
N GLU A 40 17.58 -36.42 4.41
CA GLU A 40 18.38 -37.09 5.42
C GLU A 40 17.48 -37.49 6.59
N PRO A 41 17.57 -38.72 7.12
CA PRO A 41 16.80 -39.16 8.28
C PRO A 41 17.41 -38.59 9.59
N THR A 42 17.52 -37.26 9.68
CA THR A 42 18.12 -36.55 10.80
C THR A 42 17.17 -35.50 11.37
N LYS A 43 17.27 -35.23 12.67
CA LYS A 43 16.51 -34.15 13.33
C LYS A 43 16.73 -32.79 12.67
N ARG A 44 17.95 -32.55 12.16
CA ARG A 44 18.30 -31.30 11.46
C ARG A 44 17.53 -31.13 10.17
N TRP A 45 17.28 -32.24 9.46
CA TRP A 45 16.47 -32.22 8.26
C TRP A 45 15.01 -31.93 8.62
N GLU A 46 14.46 -32.59 9.64
CA GLU A 46 13.10 -32.30 10.15
C GLU A 46 12.92 -30.82 10.51
N GLU A 47 13.88 -30.25 11.25
CA GLU A 47 13.90 -28.81 11.58
C GLU A 47 13.95 -27.93 10.32
N SER A 48 14.75 -28.32 9.32
CA SER A 48 14.86 -27.60 8.05
C SER A 48 13.55 -27.60 7.27
N VAL A 49 12.83 -28.73 7.28
CA VAL A 49 11.48 -28.86 6.68
C VAL A 49 10.48 -27.96 7.38
N LEU A 50 10.49 -27.90 8.72
CA LEU A 50 9.60 -27.04 9.49
C LEU A 50 9.86 -25.55 9.18
N ILE A 51 11.13 -25.14 9.14
CA ILE A 51 11.51 -23.76 8.79
C ILE A 51 11.08 -23.44 7.36
N PHE A 52 11.29 -24.35 6.41
CA PHE A 52 10.87 -24.15 5.03
C PHE A 52 9.35 -23.97 4.91
N ASN A 53 8.56 -24.83 5.56
CA ASN A 53 7.10 -24.73 5.56
C ASN A 53 6.60 -23.42 6.20
N LEU A 54 7.33 -22.91 7.18
CA LEU A 54 7.00 -21.64 7.82
C LEU A 54 7.20 -20.45 6.88
N ILE A 55 8.29 -20.44 6.10
CA ILE A 55 8.52 -19.46 5.03
C ILE A 55 7.39 -19.55 3.99
N GLN A 56 7.02 -20.76 3.58
CA GLN A 56 5.93 -20.98 2.63
C GLN A 56 4.58 -20.48 3.17
N SER A 57 4.32 -20.67 4.46
CA SER A 57 3.10 -20.18 5.12
C SER A 57 3.01 -18.65 5.07
N THR A 58 4.11 -17.93 5.26
CA THR A 58 4.14 -16.47 5.13
C THR A 58 3.80 -16.02 3.71
N ARG A 59 4.37 -16.67 2.69
CA ARG A 59 4.06 -16.38 1.27
C ARG A 59 2.60 -16.64 0.95
N MET A 60 2.08 -17.80 1.36
CA MET A 60 0.68 -18.16 1.15
C MET A 60 -0.26 -17.16 1.81
N LYS A 61 0.03 -16.73 3.05
CA LYS A 61 -0.74 -15.68 3.75
C LYS A 61 -0.75 -14.38 2.96
N ASN A 62 0.41 -13.95 2.44
CA ASN A 62 0.51 -12.69 1.68
C ASN A 62 -0.24 -12.79 0.34
N GLN A 63 -0.15 -13.93 -0.36
CA GLN A 63 -0.92 -14.19 -1.57
C GLN A 63 -2.43 -14.15 -1.29
N LEU A 64 -2.87 -14.79 -0.20
CA LEU A 64 -4.27 -14.82 0.19
C LEU A 64 -4.77 -13.42 0.59
N PHE A 65 -3.96 -12.64 1.30
CA PHE A 65 -4.26 -11.26 1.63
C PHE A 65 -4.43 -10.42 0.36
N ASN A 66 -3.48 -10.49 -0.57
CA ASN A 66 -3.52 -9.76 -1.83
C ASN A 66 -4.72 -10.16 -2.69
N TYR A 67 -5.05 -11.46 -2.73
CA TYR A 67 -6.21 -11.97 -3.45
C TYR A 67 -7.52 -11.41 -2.89
N ASN A 68 -7.73 -11.53 -1.57
CA ASN A 68 -8.94 -11.03 -0.92
C ASN A 68 -9.04 -9.50 -1.04
N TRP A 69 -7.91 -8.80 -0.91
CA TRP A 69 -7.84 -7.35 -1.08
C TRP A 69 -8.20 -6.91 -2.50
N ALA A 70 -7.71 -7.62 -3.52
CA ALA A 70 -8.05 -7.35 -4.91
C ALA A 70 -9.53 -7.60 -5.22
N GLN A 71 -10.12 -8.65 -4.64
CA GLN A 71 -11.55 -8.92 -4.77
C GLN A 71 -12.43 -7.86 -4.11
N SER A 72 -12.00 -7.31 -2.98
CA SER A 72 -12.70 -6.18 -2.35
C SER A 72 -12.64 -4.88 -3.17
N ARG A 73 -11.88 -4.82 -4.28
CA ARG A 73 -11.61 -3.60 -5.05
C ARG A 73 -12.30 -3.50 -6.43
N MET A 74 -13.29 -4.33 -6.81
CA MET A 74 -14.04 -4.14 -8.07
C MET A 74 -15.54 -4.49 -7.96
N PRO A 75 -16.48 -3.80 -8.67
CA PRO A 75 -16.28 -2.98 -9.89
C PRO A 75 -16.91 -1.56 -9.92
N ASN A 76 -17.37 -0.97 -8.80
CA ASN A 76 -18.14 0.31 -8.87
C ASN A 76 -17.57 1.49 -8.06
N ASP A 77 -16.40 1.36 -7.44
CA ASP A 77 -15.75 2.52 -6.82
C ASP A 77 -14.84 3.20 -7.85
N PRO A 78 -14.98 4.53 -8.07
CA PRO A 78 -14.01 5.27 -8.86
C PRO A 78 -12.64 5.07 -8.20
N PRO A 79 -11.56 4.92 -9.00
CA PRO A 79 -10.23 4.74 -8.44
C PRO A 79 -9.96 5.94 -7.53
N MET A 80 -9.94 5.69 -6.21
CA MET A 80 -9.34 6.60 -5.26
C MET A 80 -7.87 6.68 -5.67
N GLY A 81 -7.58 7.65 -6.52
CA GLY A 81 -6.26 7.98 -7.00
C GLY A 81 -5.45 8.38 -5.79
N LEU A 82 -4.83 7.40 -5.15
CA LEU A 82 -3.66 7.67 -4.33
C LEU A 82 -2.60 8.13 -5.32
N ASP A 83 -2.49 9.44 -5.47
CA ASP A 83 -1.50 10.06 -6.34
C ASP A 83 -0.13 9.75 -5.76
N LEU A 84 0.50 8.70 -6.28
CA LEU A 84 1.85 8.29 -5.88
C LEU A 84 2.87 9.42 -6.11
N ALA A 85 2.56 10.38 -7.01
CA ALA A 85 3.36 11.58 -7.19
C ALA A 85 3.26 12.55 -6.02
N ALA A 86 2.12 12.61 -5.32
CA ALA A 86 1.94 13.46 -4.14
C ALA A 86 2.77 13.01 -2.92
N LEU A 87 3.07 11.71 -2.81
CA LEU A 87 3.93 11.17 -1.74
C LEU A 87 5.43 11.45 -1.97
N THR A 88 5.80 11.85 -3.18
CA THR A 88 7.20 12.18 -3.55
C THR A 88 7.37 13.68 -3.84
N ALA A 89 6.28 14.44 -3.86
CA ALA A 89 6.34 15.88 -4.01
C ALA A 89 6.85 16.50 -2.69
N PRO A 90 7.85 17.40 -2.73
CA PRO A 90 8.25 18.13 -1.54
C PRO A 90 7.07 18.98 -1.06
N GLU A 91 6.76 18.89 0.23
CA GLU A 91 5.77 19.74 0.91
C GLU A 91 6.00 21.20 0.51
N PRO A 92 4.98 21.92 0.01
CA PRO A 92 5.12 23.33 -0.24
C PRO A 92 5.31 24.01 1.12
N THR A 93 6.51 24.51 1.38
CA THR A 93 6.78 25.43 2.48
C THR A 93 5.78 26.57 2.39
N LEU A 94 4.78 26.55 3.28
CA LEU A 94 3.88 27.67 3.55
C LEU A 94 4.74 28.82 4.08
N GLY A 95 5.27 29.60 3.14
CA GLY A 95 5.88 30.89 3.40
C GLY A 95 4.80 31.85 3.87
N SER A 96 4.98 32.30 5.10
CA SER A 96 4.31 33.45 5.70
C SER A 96 4.33 34.67 4.77
N ALA A 97 3.16 35.19 4.43
CA ALA A 97 2.97 36.57 4.04
C ALA A 97 1.69 37.07 4.69
N ASP A 98 1.92 37.72 5.82
CA ASP A 98 1.05 38.71 6.47
C ASP A 98 0.61 39.73 5.40
N ASP A 99 -0.70 39.98 5.28
CA ASP A 99 -1.21 41.30 4.89
C ASP A 99 -2.67 41.41 5.38
N ARG A 100 -2.77 42.14 6.48
CA ARG A 100 -4.00 42.68 7.07
C ARG A 100 -4.48 43.86 6.24
N GLU A 101 -5.77 43.89 5.90
CA GLU A 101 -6.52 45.14 5.79
C GLU A 101 -7.93 44.93 6.38
N ASP A 102 -8.14 45.51 7.56
CA ASP A 102 -9.46 45.83 8.13
C ASP A 102 -9.91 47.19 7.59
N CYS A 103 -11.17 47.34 7.19
CA CYS A 103 -11.91 48.60 7.30
C CYS A 103 -13.43 48.39 7.18
N GLU A 104 -14.17 49.15 7.99
CA GLU A 104 -15.52 48.93 8.51
C GLU A 104 -16.69 49.40 7.60
N GLU A 105 -17.81 48.65 7.73
CA GLU A 105 -19.21 49.06 7.97
C GLU A 105 -19.92 50.18 7.14
N SER A 106 -20.96 49.80 6.34
CA SER A 106 -22.37 50.25 6.53
C SER A 106 -23.32 50.01 5.34
N SER A 107 -24.40 49.28 5.63
CA SER A 107 -25.81 49.44 5.20
C SER A 107 -26.26 49.47 3.71
N ASN A 108 -27.35 48.71 3.51
CA ASN A 108 -28.48 48.87 2.56
C ASN A 108 -28.40 48.31 1.12
N GLY A 109 -29.25 47.29 0.88
CA GLY A 109 -30.33 47.41 -0.11
C GLY A 109 -30.22 46.65 -1.45
N CYS A 110 -31.04 45.60 -1.57
CA CYS A 110 -31.78 45.16 -2.78
C CYS A 110 -31.06 44.54 -4.01
N GLN A 111 -31.29 43.22 -4.15
CA GLN A 111 -31.47 42.36 -5.35
C GLN A 111 -31.28 42.96 -6.77
N SER A 112 -30.49 42.30 -7.63
CA SER A 112 -30.97 41.33 -8.65
C SER A 112 -29.93 41.03 -9.76
N ASP A 113 -29.71 39.73 -9.98
CA ASP A 113 -29.38 38.94 -11.18
C ASP A 113 -28.61 39.51 -12.40
N ALA A 114 -27.42 38.94 -12.68
CA ALA A 114 -26.95 38.41 -13.99
C ALA A 114 -25.48 37.88 -13.90
N PRO A 115 -25.05 36.93 -14.75
CA PRO A 115 -24.09 35.88 -14.38
C PRO A 115 -22.62 36.26 -14.60
N VAL A 116 -21.75 35.94 -13.63
CA VAL A 116 -20.29 36.02 -13.78
C VAL A 116 -19.75 34.67 -14.27
N SER A 117 -19.26 34.65 -15.50
CA SER A 117 -18.57 33.52 -16.11
C SER A 117 -17.29 33.18 -15.35
N LYS A 118 -17.26 32.04 -14.65
CA LYS A 118 -16.02 31.46 -14.14
C LYS A 118 -15.19 30.96 -15.32
N GLN A 119 -14.09 31.65 -15.63
CA GLN A 119 -13.07 31.17 -16.56
C GLN A 119 -12.43 29.90 -15.99
N ASP A 120 -12.83 28.76 -16.55
CA ASP A 120 -12.27 27.44 -16.27
C ASP A 120 -10.83 27.40 -16.82
N ARG A 121 -9.82 27.54 -15.94
CA ARG A 121 -8.40 27.46 -16.31
C ARG A 121 -8.01 26.01 -16.59
N ARG A 122 -8.51 25.47 -17.69
CA ARG A 122 -8.10 24.15 -18.19
C ARG A 122 -6.73 24.28 -18.84
N GLY A 123 -5.71 23.71 -18.19
CA GLY A 123 -4.38 23.55 -18.77
C GLY A 123 -4.46 22.84 -20.13
N LYS A 124 -3.68 23.32 -21.10
CA LYS A 124 -3.67 22.80 -22.47
C LYS A 124 -3.19 21.34 -22.47
N LEU A 125 -4.06 20.40 -22.83
CA LEU A 125 -3.65 19.03 -23.14
C LEU A 125 -2.81 19.03 -24.43
N LEU A 126 -1.55 18.63 -24.31
CA LEU A 126 -0.69 18.38 -25.46
C LEU A 126 -0.99 16.99 -26.02
N THR A 127 -1.68 16.94 -27.17
CA THR A 127 -1.93 15.69 -27.89
C THR A 127 -0.71 15.37 -28.74
N LEU A 128 0.05 14.34 -28.35
CA LEU A 128 1.19 13.85 -29.12
C LEU A 128 0.74 12.81 -30.15
N THR A 129 0.89 13.13 -31.43
CA THR A 129 0.67 12.16 -32.51
C THR A 129 1.95 11.37 -32.79
N PRO A 130 1.90 10.03 -32.89
CA PRO A 130 3.08 9.24 -33.19
C PRO A 130 3.53 9.45 -34.63
N LYS A 131 4.82 9.74 -34.80
CA LYS A 131 5.46 9.92 -36.12
C LYS A 131 5.61 8.54 -36.78
N ASN A 132 4.86 8.32 -37.86
CA ASN A 132 4.99 7.11 -38.69
C ASN A 132 6.45 6.95 -39.17
N ARG A 133 7.03 5.81 -38.83
CA ARG A 133 8.36 5.38 -39.27
C ARG A 133 8.19 4.74 -40.65
N LYS A 134 8.73 5.40 -41.68
CA LYS A 134 9.00 4.75 -42.98
C LYS A 134 10.24 3.86 -42.83
#